data_AF-A0A949XND1-F1
#
_entry.id   AF-A0A949XND1-F1
#
_cell.length_a   1.000
_cell.length_b   1.000
_cell.length_c   1.000
_cell.angle_alpha   90.00
_cell.angle_beta   90.00
_cell.angle_gamma   90.00
#
_symmetry.space_group_name_H-M   'P 1'
#
loop_
_entity.id
_entity.type
_entity.pdbx_description
1 polymer ?
#
loop_
_entity_poly.entity_id
_entity_poly.type
_entity_poly.pdbx_seq_one_letter_code
_entity_poly.pdbx_strand_id
1 'polypeptide(L)'
;MATKIGNQITLDGTFTDWPAADMVMTPGNTVAGYQVYGALLDDATLGNTYVIGIDGTAAATDPAIGAGTTIYLNTDQNDTTGYSPFGKIGAEYEVQFSSDSAGMLQPYLYSVTSAGATTLLNGGAPLDSGFSSNGESVELAIPQALLTPAGGAAPTSIDFATLVNNTEGLPGDFTSNPEYSITDPATLVPVNGAIKKVGIVFSATTASQYFGGGQAGETAYSDLFMSVQHQAEAAGVSYDILTEADLTNVAKLAQYSALVFPDFQNVQSSQVSAIASALHQVVYDYHVPIITAGDFMTNDQSGNPLSGNSYANMQDLLNLTQSSFGTATYTVTPDSTALANNNPVMAGFTSGELIGGSSGLFPNTTASTYINYGYLDFSGVTQPATTLADINIQGGATLPGVMQTTTGATNTVFATPEIEGDSNLLQHAIQNAVFGTTPAVSIDITRFTGLFNSRNDTEDSQYPADVSPTSGAPGIYSQLIPMLQQWQQQYDFVGSYFINVGDNANPANGNSTNWAVSKPIYDQLLQMGNEIGSHSYTHL
;
A
#
# COMPACT_ATOMS: atom_id res chain seq x y z
N MET A 1 36.79 10.77 23.75
CA MET A 1 35.58 10.01 24.11
C MET A 1 34.59 10.35 23.02
N ALA A 2 33.95 9.34 22.42
CA ALA A 2 32.89 9.58 21.45
C ALA A 2 31.73 10.32 22.12
N THR A 3 31.15 11.27 21.41
CA THR A 3 29.98 12.03 21.90
C THR A 3 28.74 11.16 21.74
N LYS A 4 27.87 11.13 22.75
CA LYS A 4 26.60 10.40 22.70
C LYS A 4 25.45 11.39 22.65
N ILE A 5 24.54 11.23 21.68
CA ILE A 5 23.38 12.10 21.44
C ILE A 5 22.10 11.39 21.90
N GLY A 6 21.28 12.09 22.70
CA GLY A 6 19.98 11.58 23.14
C GLY A 6 20.03 10.28 23.95
N ASN A 7 21.21 9.93 24.48
CA ASN A 7 21.52 8.62 25.07
C ASN A 7 21.29 7.41 24.16
N GLN A 8 21.14 7.62 22.85
CA GLN A 8 20.87 6.56 21.87
C GLN A 8 22.08 6.34 20.96
N ILE A 9 22.46 7.36 20.19
CA ILE A 9 23.49 7.26 19.14
C ILE A 9 24.84 7.79 19.65
N THR A 10 25.91 7.07 19.36
CA THR A 10 27.29 7.37 19.72
C THR A 10 28.03 7.74 18.44
N LEU A 11 28.51 8.99 18.34
CA LEU A 11 29.22 9.47 17.16
C LEU A 11 30.65 8.89 17.16
N ASP A 12 30.84 7.73 16.53
CA ASP A 12 32.11 6.99 16.45
C ASP A 12 32.40 6.32 15.10
N GLY A 13 31.47 6.41 14.16
CA GLY A 13 31.55 5.87 12.81
C GLY A 13 31.36 4.35 12.71
N THR A 14 30.80 3.69 13.73
CA THR A 14 30.60 2.22 13.73
C THR A 14 29.15 1.77 13.51
N PHE A 15 28.18 2.68 13.52
CA PHE A 15 26.76 2.46 13.21
C PHE A 15 26.04 1.35 14.00
N THR A 16 26.69 0.76 15.02
CA THR A 16 26.17 -0.42 15.73
C THR A 16 24.98 -0.13 16.65
N ASP A 17 24.77 1.14 17.00
CA ASP A 17 23.68 1.63 17.84
C ASP A 17 22.54 2.29 17.05
N TRP A 18 22.63 2.33 15.71
CA TRP A 18 21.52 2.74 14.85
C TRP A 18 20.50 1.60 14.67
N PRO A 19 19.23 1.83 15.02
CA PRO A 19 18.13 0.97 14.60
C PRO A 19 18.01 0.90 13.08
N ALA A 20 17.56 -0.24 12.56
CA ALA A 20 17.27 -0.38 11.13
C ALA A 20 16.19 0.61 10.63
N ALA A 21 15.30 1.07 11.52
CA ALA A 21 14.26 2.05 11.21
C ALA A 21 14.80 3.46 10.97
N ASP A 22 16.03 3.75 11.40
CA ASP A 22 16.66 5.06 11.23
C ASP A 22 17.43 5.15 9.90
N MET A 23 17.41 4.09 9.07
CA MET A 23 17.93 4.14 7.70
C MET A 23 16.95 4.91 6.82
N VAL A 24 17.37 6.06 6.31
CA VAL A 24 16.52 7.00 5.54
C VAL A 24 16.61 6.79 4.03
N MET A 25 17.36 5.77 3.59
CA MET A 25 17.39 5.37 2.19
C MET A 25 16.12 4.60 1.81
N THR A 26 15.49 5.04 0.73
CA THR A 26 14.38 4.38 0.05
C THR A 26 14.87 3.79 -1.28
N PRO A 27 14.14 2.84 -1.89
CA PRO A 27 14.49 2.35 -3.21
C PRO A 27 14.62 3.46 -4.27
N GLY A 28 13.91 4.58 -4.10
CA GLY A 28 13.96 5.74 -4.98
C GLY A 28 15.26 6.55 -4.90
N ASN A 29 16.02 6.46 -3.81
CA ASN A 29 17.21 7.29 -3.56
C ASN A 29 18.46 6.50 -3.12
N THR A 30 18.46 5.18 -3.32
CA THR A 30 19.61 4.35 -3.00
C THR A 30 20.82 4.58 -3.89
N VAL A 31 22.02 4.45 -3.31
CA VAL A 31 23.29 4.51 -4.02
C VAL A 31 24.13 3.32 -3.58
N ALA A 32 24.58 2.54 -4.57
CA ALA A 32 25.42 1.37 -4.30
C ALA A 32 26.70 1.81 -3.58
N GLY A 33 27.00 1.14 -2.48
CA GLY A 33 28.19 1.43 -1.69
C GLY A 33 27.95 2.28 -0.45
N TYR A 34 26.75 2.82 -0.28
CA TYR A 34 26.41 3.67 0.84
C TYR A 34 25.19 3.18 1.60
N GLN A 35 25.18 3.46 2.90
CA GLN A 35 23.99 3.49 3.75
C GLN A 35 23.87 4.89 4.36
N VAL A 36 22.65 5.43 4.39
CA VAL A 36 22.37 6.75 4.95
C VAL A 36 21.33 6.61 6.04
N TYR A 37 21.64 7.21 7.19
CA TYR A 37 20.85 7.16 8.40
C TYR A 37 20.50 8.57 8.87
N GLY A 38 19.35 8.70 9.51
CA GLY A 38 18.83 9.98 9.97
C GLY A 38 17.86 9.82 11.14
N ALA A 39 18.03 10.63 12.19
CA ALA A 39 17.14 10.65 13.35
C ALA A 39 17.07 12.06 13.97
N LEU A 40 15.93 12.40 14.57
CA LEU A 40 15.80 13.56 15.45
C LEU A 40 15.76 13.07 16.90
N LEU A 41 16.74 13.46 17.71
CA LEU A 41 16.88 13.03 19.10
C LEU A 41 16.79 14.21 20.06
N ASP A 42 16.15 14.02 21.21
CA ASP A 42 16.17 14.98 22.32
C ASP A 42 17.42 14.78 23.17
N ASP A 43 18.40 15.68 23.03
CA ASP A 43 19.63 15.67 23.80
C ASP A 43 19.56 16.62 25.00
N ALA A 44 20.03 16.16 26.17
CA ALA A 44 19.97 16.95 27.40
C ALA A 44 20.80 18.25 27.36
N THR A 45 21.80 18.34 26.48
CA THR A 45 22.69 19.50 26.35
C THR A 45 22.37 20.33 25.12
N LEU A 46 22.11 19.67 23.99
CA LEU A 46 21.89 20.32 22.68
C LEU A 46 20.40 20.58 22.38
N GLY A 47 19.48 19.98 23.15
CA GLY A 47 18.06 19.92 22.84
C GLY A 47 17.78 18.98 21.66
N ASN A 48 16.66 19.19 20.98
CA ASN A 48 16.35 18.50 19.73
C ASN A 48 17.50 18.64 18.72
N THR A 49 18.00 17.52 18.25
CA THR A 49 19.23 17.43 17.45
C THR A 49 19.03 16.43 16.32
N TYR A 50 19.19 16.91 15.08
CA TYR A 50 19.22 16.04 13.91
C TYR A 50 20.57 15.33 13.88
N VAL A 51 20.55 14.00 13.80
CA VAL A 51 21.74 13.18 13.64
C VAL A 51 21.70 12.59 12.24
N ILE A 52 22.78 12.80 11.49
CA ILE A 52 22.95 12.24 10.14
C ILE A 52 24.14 11.30 10.18
N GLY A 53 23.96 10.10 9.63
CA GLY A 53 25.00 9.10 9.46
C GLY A 53 25.15 8.71 8.00
N ILE A 54 26.39 8.70 7.49
CA ILE A 54 26.74 8.20 6.15
C ILE A 54 27.77 7.09 6.34
N ASP A 55 27.40 5.87 5.93
CA ASP A 55 28.28 4.71 5.96
C ASP A 55 28.68 4.29 4.54
N GLY A 56 29.94 4.50 4.18
CA GLY A 56 30.50 4.19 2.86
C GLY A 56 31.04 2.77 2.69
N THR A 57 30.85 1.88 3.67
CA THR A 57 31.55 0.58 3.72
C THR A 57 31.09 -0.46 2.69
N ALA A 58 30.06 -0.19 1.88
CA ALA A 58 29.68 -1.07 0.77
C ALA A 58 30.43 -0.75 -0.55
N ALA A 59 31.17 0.36 -0.63
CA ALA A 59 31.95 0.72 -1.81
C ALA A 59 33.33 0.02 -1.75
N ALA A 60 33.49 -1.08 -2.48
CA ALA A 60 34.72 -1.89 -2.49
C ALA A 60 35.99 -1.16 -3.01
N THR A 61 35.90 0.12 -3.32
CA THR A 61 37.00 0.98 -3.77
C THR A 61 36.73 2.42 -3.32
N ASP A 62 37.19 2.78 -2.12
CA ASP A 62 37.48 4.15 -1.64
C ASP A 62 36.62 5.28 -2.26
N PRO A 63 35.64 5.77 -1.49
CA PRO A 63 35.88 7.13 -1.02
C PRO A 63 35.77 7.25 0.50
N ALA A 64 36.89 7.62 1.13
CA ALA A 64 36.88 8.24 2.45
C ALA A 64 36.06 9.54 2.43
N ILE A 65 35.22 9.80 3.43
CA ILE A 65 34.57 11.09 3.64
C ILE A 65 35.67 12.14 3.86
N GLY A 66 35.83 13.07 2.92
CA GLY A 66 36.94 14.03 2.88
C GLY A 66 36.50 15.49 2.90
N ALA A 67 37.48 16.40 2.81
CA ALA A 67 37.27 17.85 2.83
C ALA A 67 36.53 18.42 1.60
N GLY A 68 36.10 17.57 0.66
CA GLY A 68 35.25 17.94 -0.45
C GLY A 68 33.78 17.55 -0.24
N THR A 69 33.44 16.94 0.90
CA THR A 69 32.07 16.53 1.19
C THR A 69 31.23 17.72 1.62
N THR A 70 30.02 17.83 1.05
CA THR A 70 29.01 18.82 1.46
C THR A 70 27.66 18.13 1.65
N ILE A 71 27.01 18.37 2.79
CA ILE A 71 25.61 17.97 3.02
C ILE A 71 24.76 19.23 2.88
N TYR A 72 23.85 19.23 1.92
CA TYR A 72 22.87 20.28 1.69
C TYR A 72 21.60 19.98 2.48
N LEU A 73 21.11 20.95 3.25
CA LEU A 73 19.95 20.80 4.13
C LEU A 73 18.84 21.74 3.65
N ASN A 74 17.72 21.15 3.25
CA ASN A 74 16.47 21.79 2.86
C ASN A 74 15.52 21.74 4.07
N THR A 75 15.29 22.90 4.69
CA THR A 75 14.60 22.98 5.99
C THR A 75 13.14 23.39 5.89
N ASP A 76 12.70 23.83 4.72
CA ASP A 76 11.30 24.10 4.41
C ASP A 76 10.66 23.02 3.50
N GLN A 77 11.43 21.99 3.16
CA GLN A 77 11.06 20.86 2.29
C GLN A 77 10.54 21.32 0.92
N ASN A 78 11.14 22.40 0.40
CA ASN A 78 10.77 22.98 -0.88
C ASN A 78 11.99 23.15 -1.79
N ASP A 79 12.17 22.16 -2.66
CA ASP A 79 13.25 22.07 -3.65
C ASP A 79 13.26 23.20 -4.71
N THR A 80 12.22 24.05 -4.71
CA THR A 80 12.10 25.23 -5.59
C THR A 80 12.59 26.53 -4.93
N THR A 81 12.75 26.55 -3.61
CA THR A 81 13.38 27.63 -2.84
C THR A 81 14.84 27.29 -2.55
N GLY A 82 15.55 28.09 -1.75
CA GLY A 82 16.94 27.77 -1.37
C GLY A 82 18.01 27.76 -2.47
N TYR A 83 19.17 27.18 -2.14
CA TYR A 83 20.33 27.01 -3.00
C TYR A 83 20.34 25.63 -3.64
N SER A 84 20.55 25.60 -4.97
CA SER A 84 20.41 24.39 -5.79
C SER A 84 21.56 24.30 -6.82
N PRO A 85 22.78 23.94 -6.38
CA PRO A 85 23.96 23.96 -7.26
C PRO A 85 23.97 22.90 -8.36
N PHE A 86 23.30 21.76 -8.16
CA PHE A 86 23.41 20.59 -9.07
C PHE A 86 22.08 19.90 -9.38
N GLY A 87 20.94 20.54 -9.08
CA GLY A 87 19.63 19.90 -9.25
C GLY A 87 18.56 20.60 -8.43
N LYS A 88 17.55 19.84 -8.02
CA LYS A 88 16.48 20.29 -7.15
C LYS A 88 16.80 19.87 -5.71
N ILE A 89 17.45 20.78 -4.98
CA ILE A 89 17.86 20.55 -3.58
C ILE A 89 17.13 21.56 -2.70
N GLY A 90 17.27 22.84 -3.03
CA GLY A 90 16.65 23.93 -2.29
C GLY A 90 17.16 24.08 -0.86
N ALA A 91 18.48 24.10 -0.70
CA ALA A 91 19.08 24.17 0.63
C ALA A 91 19.09 25.58 1.22
N GLU A 92 18.72 25.71 2.50
CA GLU A 92 18.93 26.91 3.32
C GLU A 92 20.21 26.82 4.15
N TYR A 93 20.73 25.61 4.35
CA TYR A 93 21.94 25.35 5.10
C TYR A 93 22.81 24.31 4.41
N GLU A 94 24.10 24.31 4.72
CA GLU A 94 25.01 23.28 4.28
C GLU A 94 26.04 22.95 5.37
N VAL A 95 26.39 21.67 5.46
CA VAL A 95 27.51 21.20 6.27
C VAL A 95 28.68 20.96 5.33
N GLN A 96 29.73 21.76 5.45
CA GLN A 96 30.96 21.57 4.69
C GLN A 96 32.02 20.89 5.55
N PHE A 97 32.63 19.84 5.00
CA PHE A 97 33.74 19.15 5.62
C PHE A 97 35.05 19.86 5.28
N SER A 98 35.84 20.24 6.26
CA SER A 98 37.14 20.89 6.04
C SER A 98 38.14 20.56 7.14
N SER A 99 39.44 20.64 6.82
CA SER A 99 40.48 20.41 7.82
C SER A 99 40.60 21.60 8.77
N ASP A 100 40.64 21.34 10.06
CA ASP A 100 40.97 22.34 11.08
C ASP A 100 42.45 22.74 11.04
N SER A 101 42.85 23.65 11.95
CA SER A 101 44.24 24.10 12.05
C SER A 101 45.26 23.02 12.42
N ALA A 102 44.80 21.88 12.94
CA ALA A 102 45.62 20.70 13.25
C ALA A 102 45.62 19.67 12.11
N GLY A 103 44.91 19.93 11.01
CA GLY A 103 44.79 19.03 9.86
C GLY A 103 43.74 17.94 10.05
N MET A 104 42.93 17.98 11.10
CA MET A 104 41.86 17.01 11.32
C MET A 104 40.61 17.43 10.56
N LEU A 105 39.97 16.49 9.87
CA LEU A 105 38.72 16.76 9.15
C LEU A 105 37.58 17.05 10.15
N GLN A 106 36.83 18.11 9.90
CA GLN A 106 35.74 18.56 10.75
C GLN A 106 34.55 19.05 9.91
N PRO A 107 33.30 18.73 10.28
CA PRO A 107 32.11 19.30 9.68
C PRO A 107 31.77 20.68 10.27
N TYR A 108 31.49 21.66 9.41
CA TYR A 108 31.07 23.01 9.80
C TYR A 108 29.74 23.37 9.15
N LEU A 109 28.83 23.92 9.95
CA LEU A 109 27.51 24.33 9.49
C LEU A 109 27.51 25.77 8.98
N TYR A 110 26.91 25.99 7.82
CA TYR A 110 26.69 27.30 7.22
C TYR A 110 25.20 27.50 6.92
N SER A 111 24.70 28.72 7.06
CA SER A 111 23.51 29.13 6.32
C SER A 111 23.93 29.51 4.90
N VAL A 112 23.11 29.19 3.90
CA VAL A 112 23.37 29.51 2.49
C VAL A 112 22.17 30.25 1.90
N THR A 113 22.46 31.31 1.14
CA THR A 113 21.43 32.04 0.38
C THR A 113 21.17 31.34 -0.95
N SER A 114 20.03 31.60 -1.60
CA SER A 114 19.75 31.06 -2.94
C SER A 114 20.79 31.41 -4.02
N ALA A 115 21.62 32.42 -3.78
CA ALA A 115 22.76 32.78 -4.65
C ALA A 115 24.07 32.05 -4.30
N GLY A 116 24.07 31.14 -3.32
CA GLY A 116 25.24 30.38 -2.87
C GLY A 116 26.17 31.12 -1.90
N ALA A 117 25.79 32.30 -1.40
CA ALA A 117 26.58 33.00 -0.38
C ALA A 117 26.39 32.35 1.00
N THR A 118 27.49 32.00 1.66
CA THR A 118 27.50 31.22 2.90
C THR A 118 27.86 32.07 4.12
N THR A 119 27.32 31.73 5.28
CA THR A 119 27.68 32.34 6.57
C THR A 119 27.86 31.24 7.60
N LEU A 120 29.05 31.19 8.21
CA LEU A 120 29.42 30.17 9.20
C LEU A 120 28.58 30.32 10.47
N LEU A 121 27.99 29.23 10.92
CA LEU A 121 27.16 29.16 12.12
C LEU A 121 27.94 28.53 13.29
N ASN A 122 27.23 28.19 14.37
CA ASN A 122 27.78 27.58 15.58
C ASN A 122 28.95 28.35 16.22
N GLY A 123 28.97 29.68 16.08
CA GLY A 123 30.08 30.51 16.56
C GLY A 123 31.44 30.20 15.94
N GLY A 124 31.46 29.49 14.80
CA GLY A 124 32.67 29.02 14.13
C GLY A 124 33.27 27.72 14.69
N ALA A 125 32.59 27.06 15.62
CA ALA A 125 32.98 25.74 16.11
C ALA A 125 32.48 24.63 15.15
N PRO A 126 33.23 23.52 15.01
CA PRO A 126 32.73 22.36 14.26
C PRO A 126 31.53 21.73 14.97
N LEU A 127 30.75 20.97 14.21
CA LEU A 127 29.68 20.14 14.75
C LEU A 127 30.25 18.92 15.47
N ASP A 128 29.55 18.43 16.48
CA ASP A 128 29.88 17.15 17.10
C ASP A 128 29.79 16.05 16.04
N SER A 129 30.87 15.27 15.89
CA SER A 129 30.98 14.25 14.85
C SER A 129 31.93 13.12 15.24
N GLY A 130 31.75 11.97 14.58
CA GLY A 130 32.57 10.78 14.70
C GLY A 130 32.85 10.20 13.32
N PHE A 131 34.09 9.79 13.09
CA PHE A 131 34.51 9.15 11.84
C PHE A 131 34.97 7.73 12.12
N SER A 132 34.67 6.83 11.19
CA SER A 132 35.19 5.46 11.24
C SER A 132 36.72 5.48 11.17
N SER A 133 37.35 4.41 11.67
CA SER A 133 38.82 4.34 11.71
C SER A 133 39.49 4.35 10.33
N ASN A 134 38.76 3.98 9.28
CA ASN A 134 39.19 4.04 7.88
C ASN A 134 38.75 5.32 7.15
N GLY A 135 37.96 6.19 7.80
CA GLY A 135 37.47 7.45 7.25
C GLY A 135 36.35 7.31 6.22
N GLU A 136 35.83 6.10 5.98
CA GLU A 136 34.76 5.83 5.00
C GLU A 136 33.36 6.21 5.51
N SER A 137 33.21 6.40 6.82
CA SER A 137 31.90 6.63 7.43
C SER A 137 31.97 7.79 8.42
N VAL A 138 30.87 8.54 8.51
CA VAL A 138 30.72 9.68 9.43
C VAL A 138 29.35 9.71 10.06
N GLU A 139 29.31 10.10 11.33
CA GLU A 139 28.10 10.50 12.04
C GLU A 139 28.28 11.93 12.55
N LEU A 140 27.26 12.77 12.42
CA LEU A 140 27.29 14.14 12.91
C LEU A 140 25.97 14.57 13.53
N ALA A 141 26.06 15.50 14.48
CA ALA A 141 24.92 16.07 15.19
C ALA A 141 24.72 17.54 14.83
N ILE A 142 23.49 17.90 14.49
CA ILE A 142 23.06 19.23 14.07
C ILE A 142 21.92 19.68 15.02
N PRO A 143 22.21 20.49 16.05
CA PRO A 143 21.17 21.03 16.92
C PRO A 143 20.10 21.79 16.12
N GLN A 144 18.82 21.46 16.30
CA GLN A 144 17.68 22.08 15.60
C GLN A 144 17.65 23.61 15.80
N ALA A 145 18.10 24.07 16.97
CA ALA A 145 18.23 25.49 17.27
C ALA A 145 19.17 26.26 16.32
N LEU A 146 20.17 25.58 15.72
CA LEU A 146 21.06 26.19 14.72
C LEU A 146 20.41 26.33 13.34
N LEU A 147 19.39 25.51 13.05
CA LEU A 147 18.62 25.54 11.82
C LEU A 147 17.36 26.42 11.93
N THR A 148 17.15 27.06 13.09
CA THR A 148 15.99 27.92 13.33
C THR A 148 16.34 29.37 13.00
N PRO A 149 15.76 29.98 11.95
CA PRO A 149 16.00 31.39 11.64
C PRO A 149 15.58 32.28 12.81
N ALA A 150 16.26 33.42 13.00
CA ALA A 150 15.90 34.36 14.05
C ALA A 150 14.45 34.85 13.90
N GLY A 151 13.57 34.47 14.83
CA GLY A 151 12.14 34.79 14.79
C GLY A 151 11.29 33.88 13.90
N GLY A 152 11.87 32.81 13.34
CA GLY A 152 11.18 31.75 12.60
C GLY A 152 10.75 30.58 13.49
N ALA A 153 10.02 29.65 12.90
CA ALA A 153 9.72 28.36 13.52
C ALA A 153 10.93 27.41 13.36
N ALA A 154 11.12 26.53 14.33
CA ALA A 154 12.09 25.45 14.20
C ALA A 154 11.60 24.47 13.12
N PRO A 155 12.49 23.94 12.26
CA PRO A 155 12.10 22.97 11.25
C PRO A 155 11.63 21.68 11.91
N THR A 156 10.44 21.22 11.55
CA THR A 156 9.83 19.98 12.04
C THR A 156 10.22 18.75 11.23
N SER A 157 10.77 18.98 10.04
CA SER A 157 11.41 17.98 9.20
C SER A 157 12.54 18.65 8.45
N ILE A 158 13.52 17.87 8.02
CA ILE A 158 14.54 18.32 7.06
C ILE A 158 14.64 17.30 5.94
N ASP A 159 14.82 17.79 4.73
CA ASP A 159 15.29 17.01 3.59
C ASP A 159 16.78 17.32 3.38
N PHE A 160 17.55 16.33 2.92
CA PHE A 160 18.97 16.55 2.67
C PHE A 160 19.51 15.70 1.50
N ALA A 161 20.52 16.27 0.86
CA ALA A 161 21.34 15.62 -0.15
C ALA A 161 22.82 15.82 0.19
N THR A 162 23.67 14.85 -0.11
CA THR A 162 25.11 14.90 0.15
C THR A 162 25.88 14.74 -1.15
N LEU A 163 26.84 15.64 -1.40
CA LEU A 163 27.86 15.46 -2.42
C LEU A 163 29.16 15.07 -1.73
N VAL A 164 29.51 13.79 -1.75
CA VAL A 164 30.73 13.24 -1.15
C VAL A 164 31.91 13.59 -2.05
N ASN A 165 32.93 14.25 -1.46
CA ASN A 165 34.17 14.63 -2.13
C ASN A 165 34.05 15.40 -3.46
N ASN A 166 32.96 16.15 -3.66
CA ASN A 166 32.61 16.81 -4.92
C ASN A 166 32.41 15.85 -6.11
N THR A 167 32.20 14.56 -5.86
CA THR A 167 32.12 13.54 -6.92
C THR A 167 30.89 12.65 -6.83
N GLU A 168 30.62 12.07 -5.67
CA GLU A 168 29.55 11.08 -5.51
C GLU A 168 28.32 11.72 -4.87
N GLY A 169 27.20 11.71 -5.59
CA GLY A 169 25.93 12.21 -5.09
C GLY A 169 25.20 11.16 -4.25
N LEU A 170 24.65 11.58 -3.11
CA LEU A 170 23.70 10.85 -2.29
C LEU A 170 22.46 11.77 -2.11
N PRO A 171 21.37 11.59 -2.86
CA PRO A 171 21.15 10.54 -3.85
C PRO A 171 21.99 10.69 -5.12
N GLY A 172 22.06 9.63 -5.93
CA GLY A 172 22.89 9.58 -7.13
C GLY A 172 22.54 10.63 -8.20
N ASP A 173 21.28 11.08 -8.27
CA ASP A 173 20.83 12.19 -9.11
C ASP A 173 19.95 13.16 -8.30
N PHE A 174 20.47 14.36 -8.05
CA PHE A 174 19.74 15.43 -7.33
C PHE A 174 18.61 16.08 -8.14
N THR A 175 18.34 15.65 -9.37
CA THR A 175 17.21 16.16 -10.17
C THR A 175 16.00 15.24 -10.11
N SER A 176 16.23 13.93 -10.10
CA SER A 176 15.18 12.92 -10.31
C SER A 176 14.98 12.01 -9.09
N ASN A 177 16.00 11.80 -8.27
CA ASN A 177 15.86 11.02 -7.04
C ASN A 177 15.40 11.93 -5.89
N PRO A 178 14.51 11.44 -5.01
CA PRO A 178 14.11 12.19 -3.84
C PRO A 178 15.28 12.37 -2.86
N GLU A 179 15.31 13.50 -2.16
CA GLU A 179 16.21 13.75 -1.04
C GLU A 179 15.96 12.74 0.11
N TYR A 180 16.89 12.66 1.06
CA TYR A 180 16.69 11.90 2.30
C TYR A 180 15.93 12.76 3.32
N SER A 181 14.94 12.21 4.00
CA SER A 181 14.11 12.98 4.94
C SER A 181 14.31 12.52 6.38
N ILE A 182 14.33 13.48 7.31
CA ILE A 182 14.23 13.23 8.76
C ILE A 182 13.04 14.03 9.30
N THR A 183 12.01 13.34 9.77
CA THR A 183 10.81 13.96 10.35
C THR A 183 10.87 13.90 11.88
N ASP A 184 10.41 14.97 12.54
CA ASP A 184 10.19 14.99 13.99
C ASP A 184 9.03 14.05 14.36
N PRO A 185 9.30 12.92 15.07
CA PRO A 185 8.24 11.98 15.44
C PRO A 185 7.15 12.60 16.33
N ALA A 186 7.46 13.67 17.07
CA ALA A 186 6.49 14.37 17.91
C ALA A 186 5.46 15.19 17.12
N THR A 187 5.72 15.45 15.83
CA THR A 187 4.80 16.16 14.95
C THR A 187 3.84 15.24 14.21
N LEU A 188 4.12 13.93 14.24
CA LEU A 188 3.22 12.92 13.70
C LEU A 188 1.90 12.95 14.46
N VAL A 189 0.80 12.88 13.70
CA VAL A 189 -0.54 12.85 14.26
C VAL A 189 -0.72 11.55 15.03
N PRO A 190 -1.18 11.57 16.29
CA PRO A 190 -1.41 10.34 17.03
C PRO A 190 -2.37 9.39 16.29
N VAL A 191 -1.96 8.14 16.18
CA VAL A 191 -2.77 7.07 15.57
C VAL A 191 -3.40 6.22 16.66
N ASN A 192 -4.71 5.95 16.54
CA ASN A 192 -5.38 5.01 17.43
C ASN A 192 -5.21 3.57 16.93
N GLY A 193 -4.07 2.95 17.24
CA GLY A 193 -3.75 1.57 16.83
C GLY A 193 -4.69 0.47 17.39
N ALA A 194 -5.61 0.82 18.29
CA ALA A 194 -6.65 -0.10 18.76
C ALA A 194 -7.79 -0.28 17.74
N ILE A 195 -7.98 0.69 16.83
CA ILE A 195 -8.96 0.57 15.75
C ILE A 195 -8.29 -0.16 14.59
N LYS A 196 -8.76 -1.38 14.32
CA LYS A 196 -8.28 -2.23 13.25
C LYS A 196 -9.20 -2.07 12.03
N LYS A 197 -8.74 -1.29 11.06
CA LYS A 197 -9.46 -1.05 9.80
C LYS A 197 -8.51 -0.76 8.64
N VAL A 198 -8.99 -0.97 7.42
CA VAL A 198 -8.27 -0.63 6.19
C VAL A 198 -8.97 0.48 5.42
N GLY A 199 -8.22 1.25 4.65
CA GLY A 199 -8.76 2.21 3.69
C GLY A 199 -8.73 1.59 2.30
N ILE A 200 -9.88 1.43 1.64
CA ILE A 200 -9.95 0.90 0.27
C ILE A 200 -10.17 2.08 -0.67
N VAL A 201 -9.24 2.27 -1.61
CA VAL A 201 -9.20 3.46 -2.47
C VAL A 201 -9.94 3.19 -3.77
N PHE A 202 -10.99 3.95 -4.05
CA PHE A 202 -11.60 3.98 -5.38
C PHE A 202 -10.87 4.99 -6.27
N SER A 203 -10.21 4.51 -7.32
CA SER A 203 -9.56 5.36 -8.32
C SER A 203 -10.51 5.70 -9.46
N ALA A 204 -10.99 6.94 -9.50
CA ALA A 204 -11.84 7.40 -10.59
C ALA A 204 -11.05 7.51 -11.90
N THR A 205 -9.77 7.85 -11.83
CA THR A 205 -8.90 7.91 -12.99
C THR A 205 -8.61 6.54 -13.56
N THR A 206 -8.27 5.55 -12.73
CA THR A 206 -8.11 4.15 -13.19
C THR A 206 -9.43 3.61 -13.73
N ALA A 207 -10.55 3.81 -13.02
CA ALA A 207 -11.87 3.38 -13.49
C ALA A 207 -12.20 3.88 -14.91
N SER A 208 -11.85 5.14 -15.20
CA SER A 208 -12.12 5.76 -16.51
C SER A 208 -11.29 5.18 -17.66
N GLN A 209 -10.15 4.55 -17.36
CA GLN A 209 -9.22 3.97 -18.32
C GLN A 209 -9.22 2.44 -18.31
N TYR A 210 -9.86 1.82 -17.30
CA TYR A 210 -9.84 0.39 -17.07
C TYR A 210 -10.36 -0.37 -18.31
N PHE A 211 -9.61 -1.37 -18.78
CA PHE A 211 -9.86 -2.10 -20.04
C PHE A 211 -10.12 -1.21 -21.28
N GLY A 212 -9.44 -0.06 -21.38
CA GLY A 212 -9.61 0.88 -22.49
C GLY A 212 -10.78 1.87 -22.29
N GLY A 213 -11.36 1.89 -21.10
CA GLY A 213 -12.32 2.88 -20.63
C GLY A 213 -13.77 2.67 -21.07
N GLY A 214 -14.58 3.70 -20.82
CA GLY A 214 -16.02 3.69 -21.08
C GLY A 214 -16.81 2.85 -20.08
N GLN A 215 -18.12 2.77 -20.28
CA GLN A 215 -19.04 2.18 -19.30
C GLN A 215 -18.71 0.73 -18.92
N ALA A 216 -18.25 -0.08 -19.88
CA ALA A 216 -17.88 -1.48 -19.61
C ALA A 216 -16.61 -1.58 -18.74
N GLY A 217 -15.61 -0.73 -19.00
CA GLY A 217 -14.40 -0.61 -18.19
C GLY A 217 -14.70 -0.15 -16.76
N GLU A 218 -15.49 0.92 -16.63
CA GLU A 218 -15.92 1.45 -15.33
C GLU A 218 -16.72 0.40 -14.52
N THR A 219 -17.57 -0.38 -15.21
CA THR A 219 -18.32 -1.47 -14.57
C THR A 219 -17.37 -2.56 -14.08
N ALA A 220 -16.43 -3.00 -14.90
CA ALA A 220 -15.45 -4.01 -14.51
C ALA A 220 -14.55 -3.55 -13.35
N TYR A 221 -14.14 -2.28 -13.32
CA TYR A 221 -13.40 -1.70 -12.20
C TYR A 221 -14.25 -1.66 -10.92
N SER A 222 -15.54 -1.32 -11.05
CA SER A 222 -16.47 -1.33 -9.92
C SER A 222 -16.66 -2.74 -9.35
N ASP A 223 -16.70 -3.77 -10.21
CA ASP A 223 -16.77 -5.17 -9.79
C ASP A 223 -15.50 -5.60 -9.03
N LEU A 224 -14.31 -5.23 -9.53
CA LEU A 224 -13.05 -5.43 -8.80
C LEU A 224 -13.09 -4.74 -7.43
N PHE A 225 -13.48 -3.47 -7.40
CA PHE A 225 -13.57 -2.68 -6.18
C PHE A 225 -14.56 -3.28 -5.16
N MET A 226 -15.67 -3.86 -5.60
CA MET A 226 -16.59 -4.60 -4.73
C MET A 226 -15.98 -5.92 -4.24
N SER A 227 -15.27 -6.67 -5.09
CA SER A 227 -14.57 -7.90 -4.66
C SER A 227 -13.60 -7.63 -3.51
N VAL A 228 -12.83 -6.54 -3.59
CA VAL A 228 -11.91 -6.14 -2.51
C VAL A 228 -12.65 -5.85 -1.20
N GLN A 229 -13.80 -5.17 -1.25
CA GLN A 229 -14.64 -4.94 -0.07
C GLN A 229 -15.11 -6.25 0.56
N HIS A 230 -15.60 -7.19 -0.26
CA HIS A 230 -16.00 -8.51 0.22
C HIS A 230 -14.85 -9.30 0.85
N GLN A 231 -13.63 -9.19 0.31
CA GLN A 231 -12.46 -9.83 0.90
C GLN A 231 -12.01 -9.16 2.21
N ALA A 232 -12.23 -7.86 2.39
CA ALA A 232 -12.04 -7.20 3.69
C ALA A 232 -13.07 -7.68 4.73
N GLU A 233 -14.33 -7.90 4.32
CA GLU A 233 -15.37 -8.49 5.17
C GLU A 233 -15.01 -9.93 5.56
N ALA A 234 -14.55 -10.73 4.60
CA ALA A 234 -14.10 -12.10 4.84
C ALA A 234 -12.90 -12.15 5.79
N ALA A 235 -11.98 -11.19 5.67
CA ALA A 235 -10.87 -10.99 6.59
C ALA A 235 -11.32 -10.66 8.04
N GLY A 236 -12.58 -10.30 8.25
CA GLY A 236 -13.11 -9.84 9.53
C GLY A 236 -12.65 -8.42 9.89
N VAL A 237 -12.32 -7.62 8.87
CA VAL A 237 -11.72 -6.28 9.03
C VAL A 237 -12.70 -5.23 8.53
N SER A 238 -12.97 -4.22 9.35
CA SER A 238 -13.75 -3.07 8.92
C SER A 238 -12.97 -2.23 7.91
N TYR A 239 -13.66 -1.62 6.96
CA TYR A 239 -13.04 -0.75 5.96
C TYR A 239 -13.79 0.58 5.81
N ASP A 240 -13.05 1.61 5.43
CA ASP A 240 -13.63 2.84 4.88
C ASP A 240 -13.32 2.91 3.38
N ILE A 241 -14.23 3.50 2.61
CA ILE A 241 -13.99 3.84 1.21
C ILE A 241 -13.32 5.21 1.14
N LEU A 242 -12.19 5.24 0.45
CA LEU A 242 -11.41 6.44 0.17
C LEU A 242 -11.49 6.80 -1.31
N THR A 243 -11.21 8.06 -1.63
CA THR A 243 -11.08 8.56 -3.00
C THR A 243 -9.68 9.12 -3.24
N GLU A 244 -9.30 9.36 -4.49
CA GLU A 244 -8.04 10.04 -4.83
C GLU A 244 -7.85 11.38 -4.09
N ALA A 245 -8.94 12.11 -3.80
CA ALA A 245 -8.87 13.37 -3.06
C ALA A 245 -8.43 13.19 -1.59
N ASP A 246 -8.61 12.00 -1.02
CA ASP A 246 -8.14 11.69 0.33
C ASP A 246 -6.66 11.35 0.37
N LEU A 247 -6.06 10.98 -0.77
CA LEU A 247 -4.70 10.48 -0.85
C LEU A 247 -3.63 11.55 -0.59
N THR A 248 -4.02 12.82 -0.47
CA THR A 248 -3.12 13.91 -0.06
C THR A 248 -3.23 14.24 1.43
N ASN A 249 -4.05 13.51 2.20
CA ASN A 249 -4.30 13.79 3.61
C ASN A 249 -3.64 12.74 4.52
N VAL A 250 -2.36 12.96 4.82
CA VAL A 250 -1.55 12.08 5.68
C VAL A 250 -2.24 11.80 7.02
N ALA A 251 -2.79 12.81 7.67
CA ALA A 251 -3.46 12.66 8.97
C ALA A 251 -4.66 11.70 8.90
N LYS A 252 -5.38 11.65 7.77
CA LYS A 252 -6.47 10.70 7.53
C LYS A 252 -5.90 9.30 7.24
N LEU A 253 -4.94 9.21 6.33
CA LEU A 253 -4.37 7.94 5.86
C LEU A 253 -3.64 7.16 6.98
N ALA A 254 -2.94 7.89 7.85
CA ALA A 254 -2.25 7.32 9.01
C ALA A 254 -3.17 6.60 10.01
N GLN A 255 -4.49 6.81 9.94
CA GLN A 255 -5.46 6.16 10.84
C GLN A 255 -5.82 4.73 10.40
N TYR A 256 -5.32 4.26 9.26
CA TYR A 256 -5.57 2.92 8.75
C TYR A 256 -4.43 1.97 9.08
N SER A 257 -4.77 0.70 9.29
CA SER A 257 -3.78 -0.37 9.46
C SER A 257 -3.17 -0.85 8.15
N ALA A 258 -3.83 -0.56 7.02
CA ALA A 258 -3.31 -0.75 5.67
C ALA A 258 -4.13 0.10 4.68
N LEU A 259 -3.53 0.45 3.56
CA LEU A 259 -4.22 1.01 2.40
C LEU A 259 -4.31 -0.05 1.31
N VAL A 260 -5.52 -0.26 0.77
CA VAL A 260 -5.79 -1.24 -0.28
C VAL A 260 -6.17 -0.49 -1.56
N PHE A 261 -5.48 -0.79 -2.66
CA PHE A 261 -5.63 -0.15 -3.95
C PHE A 261 -6.00 -1.19 -5.00
N PRO A 262 -7.31 -1.34 -5.31
CA PRO A 262 -7.79 -2.26 -6.33
C PRO A 262 -7.42 -1.71 -7.71
N ASP A 263 -6.22 -2.03 -8.18
CA ASP A 263 -5.54 -1.38 -9.30
C ASP A 263 -5.47 0.17 -9.19
N PHE A 264 -4.26 0.71 -9.14
CA PHE A 264 -4.04 2.16 -9.10
C PHE A 264 -3.04 2.64 -10.14
N GLN A 265 -3.17 2.14 -11.37
CA GLN A 265 -2.30 2.49 -12.48
C GLN A 265 -2.34 3.98 -12.87
N ASN A 266 -3.53 4.60 -12.91
CA ASN A 266 -3.72 5.96 -13.40
C ASN A 266 -3.90 6.97 -12.27
N VAL A 267 -3.36 8.18 -12.46
CA VAL A 267 -3.49 9.30 -11.51
C VAL A 267 -3.59 10.62 -12.27
N GLN A 268 -4.35 11.59 -11.74
CA GLN A 268 -4.31 12.96 -12.28
C GLN A 268 -2.90 13.54 -12.23
N SER A 269 -2.33 13.97 -13.37
CA SER A 269 -0.94 14.46 -13.43
C SER A 269 -0.65 15.59 -12.43
N SER A 270 -1.63 16.46 -12.17
CA SER A 270 -1.49 17.57 -11.22
C SER A 270 -1.47 17.15 -9.75
N GLN A 271 -1.86 15.91 -9.45
CA GLN A 271 -1.93 15.36 -8.09
C GLN A 271 -0.85 14.33 -7.80
N VAL A 272 -0.16 13.79 -8.82
CA VAL A 272 0.88 12.75 -8.66
C VAL A 272 1.87 13.09 -7.55
N SER A 273 2.48 14.28 -7.59
CA SER A 273 3.47 14.67 -6.58
C SER A 273 2.88 14.74 -5.18
N ALA A 274 1.70 15.36 -5.01
CA ALA A 274 1.07 15.49 -3.70
C ALA A 274 0.63 14.14 -3.12
N ILE A 275 0.15 13.23 -3.97
CA ILE A 275 -0.23 11.87 -3.57
C ILE A 275 1.01 11.06 -3.21
N ALA A 276 2.05 11.09 -4.05
CA ALA A 276 3.30 10.37 -3.81
C ALA A 276 3.96 10.81 -2.50
N SER A 277 4.06 12.13 -2.25
CA SER A 277 4.60 12.66 -0.99
C SER A 277 3.78 12.22 0.23
N ALA A 278 2.45 12.25 0.14
CA ALA A 278 1.59 11.82 1.25
C ALA A 278 1.70 10.31 1.51
N LEU A 279 1.72 9.49 0.46
CA LEU A 279 1.91 8.03 0.59
C LEU A 279 3.30 7.68 1.11
N HIS A 280 4.35 8.38 0.67
CA HIS A 280 5.69 8.23 1.21
C HIS A 280 5.68 8.47 2.72
N GLN A 281 5.08 9.58 3.18
CA GLN A 281 4.98 9.86 4.61
C GLN A 281 4.20 8.77 5.37
N VAL A 282 3.09 8.31 4.81
CA VAL A 282 2.24 7.27 5.42
C VAL A 282 2.97 5.92 5.51
N VAL A 283 3.75 5.56 4.49
CA VAL A 283 4.51 4.30 4.46
C VAL A 283 5.75 4.37 5.36
N TYR A 284 6.50 5.47 5.33
CA TYR A 284 7.81 5.57 6.01
C TYR A 284 7.73 6.12 7.44
N ASP A 285 6.86 7.09 7.72
CA ASP A 285 6.72 7.67 9.07
C ASP A 285 5.68 6.93 9.92
N TYR A 286 4.60 6.44 9.29
CA TYR A 286 3.51 5.74 9.99
C TYR A 286 3.51 4.23 9.80
N HIS A 287 4.40 3.70 8.95
CA HIS A 287 4.53 2.26 8.67
C HIS A 287 3.22 1.61 8.22
N VAL A 288 2.37 2.36 7.51
CA VAL A 288 1.11 1.83 6.97
C VAL A 288 1.41 1.09 5.67
N PRO A 289 1.17 -0.23 5.59
CA PRO A 289 1.44 -1.02 4.40
C PRO A 289 0.46 -0.73 3.27
N ILE A 290 0.95 -0.89 2.05
CA ILE A 290 0.16 -0.86 0.82
C ILE A 290 -0.13 -2.30 0.37
N ILE A 291 -1.40 -2.56 0.05
CA ILE A 291 -1.84 -3.75 -0.66
C ILE A 291 -2.39 -3.28 -2.02
N THR A 292 -1.85 -3.78 -3.12
CA THR A 292 -2.26 -3.34 -4.47
C THR A 292 -2.12 -4.45 -5.49
N ALA A 293 -2.69 -4.23 -6.67
CA ALA A 293 -2.47 -5.05 -7.84
C ALA A 293 -1.96 -4.26 -9.04
N GLY A 294 -1.25 -4.96 -9.93
CA GLY A 294 -0.83 -4.42 -11.21
C GLY A 294 0.20 -3.31 -11.12
N ASP A 295 0.17 -2.40 -12.08
CA ASP A 295 0.97 -1.19 -12.06
C ASP A 295 0.45 -0.20 -11.00
N PHE A 296 1.35 0.53 -10.34
CA PHE A 296 1.00 1.46 -9.26
C PHE A 296 1.51 2.88 -9.53
N MET A 297 0.59 3.81 -9.77
CA MET A 297 0.84 5.22 -10.09
C MET A 297 1.84 5.42 -11.24
N THR A 298 1.62 4.71 -12.35
CA THR A 298 2.55 4.71 -13.50
C THR A 298 2.08 5.55 -14.68
N ASN A 299 0.79 5.88 -14.73
CA ASN A 299 0.18 6.55 -15.86
C ASN A 299 -0.58 7.81 -15.42
N ASP A 300 -0.73 8.76 -16.34
CA ASP A 300 -1.61 9.90 -16.18
C ASP A 300 -3.09 9.51 -16.34
N GLN A 301 -4.00 10.46 -16.11
CA GLN A 301 -5.45 10.29 -16.24
C GLN A 301 -5.92 9.94 -17.65
N SER A 302 -5.06 10.07 -18.66
CA SER A 302 -5.34 9.76 -20.07
C SER A 302 -4.74 8.41 -20.49
N GLY A 303 -4.14 7.66 -19.55
CA GLY A 303 -3.49 6.39 -19.84
C GLY A 303 -2.06 6.50 -20.37
N ASN A 304 -1.47 7.70 -20.48
CA ASN A 304 -0.09 7.83 -20.93
C ASN A 304 0.88 7.56 -19.76
N PRO A 305 2.03 6.93 -19.99
CA PRO A 305 3.06 6.80 -18.96
C PRO A 305 3.45 8.16 -18.40
N LEU A 306 3.64 8.24 -17.07
CA LEU A 306 4.17 9.44 -16.43
C LEU A 306 5.56 9.77 -16.99
N SER A 307 5.86 11.07 -17.11
CA SER A 307 7.10 11.54 -17.71
C SER A 307 8.34 11.10 -16.93
N GLY A 308 9.42 10.75 -17.64
CA GLY A 308 10.66 10.29 -17.02
C GLY A 308 10.60 8.79 -16.74
N ASN A 309 10.86 8.39 -15.51
CA ASN A 309 10.67 7.02 -15.05
C ASN A 309 9.23 6.82 -14.58
N SER A 310 8.38 6.21 -15.41
CA SER A 310 6.98 5.96 -15.08
C SER A 310 6.80 5.07 -13.85
N TYR A 311 7.79 4.24 -13.50
CA TYR A 311 7.73 3.35 -12.33
C TYR A 311 8.32 3.96 -11.06
N ALA A 312 8.75 5.23 -11.06
CA ALA A 312 9.44 5.83 -9.92
C ALA A 312 8.67 5.69 -8.60
N ASN A 313 7.34 5.93 -8.60
CA ASN A 313 6.51 5.79 -7.40
C ASN A 313 6.39 4.33 -6.93
N MET A 314 6.27 3.38 -7.86
CA MET A 314 6.21 1.95 -7.55
C MET A 314 7.54 1.45 -6.99
N GLN A 315 8.65 1.91 -7.56
CA GLN A 315 9.98 1.60 -7.09
C GLN A 315 10.17 2.13 -5.68
N ASP A 316 9.89 3.40 -5.45
CA ASP A 316 10.04 4.06 -4.16
C ASP A 316 9.15 3.44 -3.07
N LEU A 317 7.84 3.37 -3.29
CA LEU A 317 6.87 2.94 -2.27
C LEU A 317 6.84 1.41 -2.07
N LEU A 318 7.04 0.64 -3.14
CA LEU A 318 6.84 -0.82 -3.14
C LEU A 318 8.12 -1.62 -3.38
N ASN A 319 9.27 -0.98 -3.67
CA ASN A 319 10.51 -1.65 -4.06
C ASN A 319 10.33 -2.59 -5.26
N LEU A 320 9.46 -2.24 -6.21
CA LEU A 320 9.21 -3.06 -7.40
C LEU A 320 9.37 -2.26 -8.68
N THR A 321 9.87 -2.93 -9.72
CA THR A 321 9.84 -2.43 -11.09
C THR A 321 9.36 -3.53 -12.02
N GLN A 322 8.59 -3.18 -13.06
CA GLN A 322 8.13 -4.15 -14.04
C GLN A 322 9.32 -4.67 -14.86
N SER A 323 9.48 -5.99 -14.91
CA SER A 323 10.53 -6.69 -15.67
C SER A 323 10.02 -7.23 -17.00
N SER A 324 8.78 -7.72 -17.04
CA SER A 324 8.13 -8.18 -18.26
C SER A 324 6.61 -8.16 -18.14
N PHE A 325 5.92 -8.29 -19.27
CA PHE A 325 4.47 -8.43 -19.33
C PHE A 325 4.07 -9.23 -20.57
N GLY A 326 2.86 -9.75 -20.60
CA GLY A 326 2.34 -10.44 -21.77
C GLY A 326 0.95 -11.01 -21.53
N THR A 327 0.51 -11.86 -22.45
CA THR A 327 -0.73 -12.63 -22.33
C THR A 327 -0.43 -14.11 -22.41
N ALA A 328 -0.97 -14.91 -21.50
CA ALA A 328 -0.70 -16.34 -21.45
C ALA A 328 -1.89 -17.14 -20.89
N THR A 329 -1.82 -18.45 -21.04
CA THR A 329 -2.62 -19.39 -20.25
C THR A 329 -1.79 -19.86 -19.08
N TYR A 330 -2.25 -19.67 -17.85
CA TYR A 330 -1.50 -19.99 -16.65
C TYR A 330 -2.38 -20.44 -15.48
N THR A 331 -1.76 -21.06 -14.49
CA THR A 331 -2.36 -21.38 -13.19
C THR A 331 -1.60 -20.68 -12.08
N VAL A 332 -2.25 -20.38 -10.95
CA VAL A 332 -1.59 -19.81 -9.78
C VAL A 332 -1.51 -20.87 -8.68
N THR A 333 -0.36 -21.01 -8.03
CA THR A 333 -0.13 -21.97 -6.92
C THR A 333 0.67 -21.31 -5.80
N PRO A 334 0.57 -21.77 -4.54
CA PRO A 334 1.43 -21.25 -3.47
C PRO A 334 2.91 -21.48 -3.79
N ASP A 335 3.76 -20.51 -3.46
CA ASP A 335 5.21 -20.70 -3.50
C ASP A 335 5.65 -21.67 -2.39
N SER A 336 6.56 -22.56 -2.75
CA SER A 336 7.06 -23.60 -1.85
C SER A 336 7.86 -23.04 -0.67
N THR A 337 8.56 -21.92 -0.84
CA THR A 337 9.34 -21.29 0.23
C THR A 337 8.42 -20.54 1.20
N ALA A 338 7.43 -19.81 0.69
CA ALA A 338 6.42 -19.14 1.49
C ALA A 338 5.64 -20.14 2.36
N LEU A 339 5.25 -21.29 1.81
CA LEU A 339 4.61 -22.37 2.58
C LEU A 339 5.54 -22.93 3.66
N ALA A 340 6.80 -23.23 3.31
CA ALA A 340 7.77 -23.78 4.24
C ALA A 340 8.07 -22.83 5.42
N ASN A 341 8.03 -21.53 5.17
CA ASN A 341 8.21 -20.48 6.16
C ASN A 341 6.93 -20.13 6.95
N ASN A 342 5.83 -20.85 6.72
CA ASN A 342 4.52 -20.58 7.34
C ASN A 342 4.08 -19.12 7.18
N ASN A 343 4.26 -18.55 5.98
CA ASN A 343 3.84 -17.17 5.73
C ASN A 343 2.33 -17.01 6.02
N PRO A 344 1.90 -16.02 6.83
CA PRO A 344 0.49 -15.86 7.21
C PRO A 344 -0.46 -15.68 6.02
N VAL A 345 0.01 -15.11 4.91
CA VAL A 345 -0.81 -14.92 3.71
C VAL A 345 -1.15 -16.27 3.05
N MET A 346 -0.28 -17.27 3.21
CA MET A 346 -0.47 -18.63 2.67
C MET A 346 -1.12 -19.58 3.69
N ALA A 347 -1.67 -19.06 4.79
CA ALA A 347 -2.31 -19.90 5.81
C ALA A 347 -3.49 -20.67 5.23
N GLY A 348 -3.50 -22.00 5.44
CA GLY A 348 -4.57 -22.89 4.95
C GLY A 348 -4.30 -23.51 3.58
N PHE A 349 -3.37 -22.96 2.80
CA PHE A 349 -2.99 -23.52 1.51
C PHE A 349 -2.01 -24.69 1.63
N THR A 350 -2.06 -25.59 0.66
CA THR A 350 -1.16 -26.74 0.55
C THR A 350 -0.36 -26.72 -0.75
N SER A 351 0.78 -27.43 -0.76
CA SER A 351 1.66 -27.48 -1.93
C SER A 351 0.92 -27.99 -3.18
N GLY A 352 0.95 -27.20 -4.26
CA GLY A 352 0.33 -27.54 -5.54
C GLY A 352 -1.18 -27.30 -5.61
N GLU A 353 -1.77 -26.73 -4.56
CA GLU A 353 -3.15 -26.25 -4.58
C GLU A 353 -3.29 -25.10 -5.59
N LEU A 354 -4.39 -25.08 -6.35
CA LEU A 354 -4.67 -24.03 -7.31
C LEU A 354 -5.34 -22.85 -6.61
N ILE A 355 -4.84 -21.65 -6.87
CA ILE A 355 -5.34 -20.40 -6.31
C ILE A 355 -6.13 -19.65 -7.38
N GLY A 356 -7.42 -19.42 -7.11
CA GLY A 356 -8.33 -18.70 -8.01
C GLY A 356 -8.45 -19.33 -9.40
N GLY A 357 -8.80 -18.51 -10.39
CA GLY A 357 -8.92 -18.85 -11.80
C GLY A 357 -10.34 -19.25 -12.20
N SER A 358 -10.69 -19.05 -13.48
CA SER A 358 -12.03 -19.25 -14.01
C SER A 358 -12.54 -20.69 -13.78
N SER A 359 -13.26 -20.91 -12.69
CA SER A 359 -13.92 -22.19 -12.42
C SER A 359 -15.19 -22.27 -13.25
N GLY A 360 -15.13 -22.97 -14.40
CA GLY A 360 -16.32 -23.39 -15.13
C GLY A 360 -17.27 -22.29 -15.64
N LEU A 361 -16.88 -21.00 -15.58
CA LEU A 361 -17.71 -19.87 -15.99
C LEU A 361 -17.83 -19.75 -17.51
N PHE A 362 -16.90 -20.33 -18.29
CA PHE A 362 -17.01 -20.39 -19.75
C PHE A 362 -16.93 -21.83 -20.27
N PRO A 363 -17.67 -22.18 -21.35
CA PRO A 363 -17.55 -23.48 -21.97
C PRO A 363 -16.09 -23.76 -22.41
N ASN A 364 -15.56 -24.92 -22.01
CA ASN A 364 -14.18 -25.38 -22.25
C ASN A 364 -13.07 -24.75 -21.39
N THR A 365 -13.39 -24.14 -20.24
CA THR A 365 -12.38 -23.76 -19.25
C THR A 365 -12.10 -24.90 -18.28
N THR A 366 -10.83 -25.28 -18.12
CA THR A 366 -10.41 -26.11 -16.99
C THR A 366 -10.54 -25.28 -15.71
N ALA A 367 -11.11 -25.86 -14.66
CA ALA A 367 -11.24 -25.18 -13.38
C ALA A 367 -9.88 -24.60 -12.91
N SER A 368 -9.92 -23.39 -12.35
CA SER A 368 -8.76 -22.73 -11.75
C SER A 368 -7.60 -22.45 -12.72
N THR A 369 -7.92 -22.17 -13.98
CA THR A 369 -6.96 -21.72 -15.02
C THR A 369 -7.35 -20.34 -15.53
N TYR A 370 -6.37 -19.47 -15.70
CA TYR A 370 -6.49 -18.21 -16.42
C TYR A 370 -6.13 -18.47 -17.89
N ILE A 371 -7.08 -18.30 -18.81
CA ILE A 371 -6.89 -18.59 -20.23
C ILE A 371 -6.73 -17.29 -21.02
N ASN A 372 -5.55 -17.11 -21.63
CA ASN A 372 -5.22 -15.92 -22.43
C ASN A 372 -5.43 -14.59 -21.67
N TYR A 373 -5.07 -14.57 -20.39
CA TYR A 373 -5.10 -13.37 -19.54
C TYR A 373 -3.75 -12.67 -19.56
N GLY A 374 -3.77 -11.38 -19.23
CA GLY A 374 -2.56 -10.60 -19.00
C GLY A 374 -1.78 -11.14 -17.81
N TYR A 375 -0.46 -11.03 -17.85
CA TYR A 375 0.41 -11.19 -16.69
C TYR A 375 1.40 -10.02 -16.67
N LEU A 376 1.75 -9.58 -15.48
CA LEU A 376 2.89 -8.72 -15.22
C LEU A 376 3.92 -9.51 -14.43
N ASP A 377 5.19 -9.21 -14.66
CA ASP A 377 6.30 -9.71 -13.89
C ASP A 377 7.03 -8.52 -13.29
N PHE A 378 7.38 -8.64 -12.01
CA PHE A 378 8.04 -7.59 -11.26
C PHE A 378 9.29 -8.13 -10.61
N SER A 379 10.30 -7.29 -10.54
CA SER A 379 11.54 -7.55 -9.82
C SER A 379 11.77 -6.51 -8.74
N GLY A 380 12.40 -6.93 -7.65
CA GLY A 380 12.85 -6.03 -6.60
C GLY A 380 13.93 -5.05 -7.08
N VAL A 381 13.88 -3.79 -6.62
CA VAL A 381 14.84 -2.75 -7.04
C VAL A 381 16.13 -2.84 -6.23
N THR A 382 16.03 -2.73 -4.91
CA THR A 382 17.18 -2.76 -4.00
C THR A 382 17.37 -4.12 -3.35
N GLN A 383 16.27 -4.82 -3.11
CA GLN A 383 16.24 -6.16 -2.55
C GLN A 383 15.20 -7.02 -3.28
N PRO A 384 15.43 -8.33 -3.44
CA PRO A 384 14.45 -9.23 -4.05
C PRO A 384 13.12 -9.22 -3.29
N ALA A 385 12.02 -9.26 -4.02
CA ALA A 385 10.71 -9.47 -3.43
C ALA A 385 10.55 -10.93 -2.97
N THR A 386 9.78 -11.14 -1.90
CA THR A 386 9.41 -12.49 -1.45
C THR A 386 8.19 -12.93 -2.22
N THR A 387 8.32 -13.94 -3.09
CA THR A 387 7.17 -14.55 -3.77
C THR A 387 6.32 -15.33 -2.76
N LEU A 388 5.01 -15.13 -2.80
CA LEU A 388 4.02 -15.86 -2.00
C LEU A 388 3.25 -16.88 -2.83
N ALA A 389 2.90 -16.52 -4.06
CA ALA A 389 2.24 -17.39 -5.01
C ALA A 389 2.86 -17.22 -6.40
N ASP A 390 2.93 -18.32 -7.14
CA ASP A 390 3.56 -18.44 -8.44
C ASP A 390 2.52 -18.47 -9.56
N ILE A 391 2.72 -17.64 -10.59
CA ILE A 391 2.10 -17.81 -11.91
C ILE A 391 2.88 -18.86 -12.69
N ASN A 392 2.22 -19.95 -13.07
CA ASN A 392 2.80 -21.04 -13.86
C ASN A 392 2.26 -21.01 -15.29
N ILE A 393 3.06 -20.48 -16.21
CA ILE A 393 2.70 -20.34 -17.63
C ILE A 393 2.73 -21.70 -18.33
N GLN A 394 1.68 -22.00 -19.11
CA GLN A 394 1.71 -23.13 -20.05
C GLN A 394 2.88 -22.98 -21.02
N GLY A 395 3.83 -23.91 -20.95
CA GLY A 395 5.10 -23.82 -21.69
C GLY A 395 6.33 -23.83 -20.78
N GLY A 396 6.14 -23.69 -19.45
CA GLY A 396 7.14 -24.03 -18.45
C GLY A 396 7.83 -22.86 -17.75
N ALA A 397 7.39 -21.62 -17.95
CA ALA A 397 7.89 -20.48 -17.17
C ALA A 397 7.09 -20.33 -15.87
N THR A 398 7.78 -19.94 -14.80
CA THR A 398 7.19 -19.61 -13.50
C THR A 398 7.58 -18.18 -13.15
N LEU A 399 6.61 -17.35 -12.79
CA LEU A 399 6.76 -15.94 -12.49
C LEU A 399 6.11 -15.63 -11.12
N PRO A 400 6.55 -14.60 -10.38
CA PRO A 400 5.87 -14.17 -9.17
C PRO A 400 4.45 -13.67 -9.47
N GLY A 401 3.44 -14.28 -8.85
CA GLY A 401 2.03 -13.90 -8.97
C GLY A 401 1.52 -13.04 -7.82
N VAL A 402 2.00 -13.31 -6.61
CA VAL A 402 1.77 -12.46 -5.42
C VAL A 402 3.09 -12.33 -4.70
N MET A 403 3.45 -11.11 -4.31
CA MET A 403 4.74 -10.80 -3.71
C MET A 403 4.56 -9.99 -2.42
N GLN A 404 5.53 -10.13 -1.52
CA GLN A 404 5.74 -9.23 -0.41
C GLN A 404 7.06 -8.48 -0.57
N THR A 405 7.02 -7.18 -0.28
CA THR A 405 8.21 -6.33 -0.19
C THR A 405 8.22 -5.59 1.14
N THR A 406 9.41 -5.16 1.54
CA THR A 406 9.57 -4.31 2.72
C THR A 406 10.21 -2.99 2.26
N THR A 407 9.50 -1.89 2.48
CA THR A 407 10.01 -0.51 2.38
C THR A 407 9.92 0.12 3.77
N GLY A 408 9.15 1.19 3.96
CA GLY A 408 8.75 1.67 5.28
C GLY A 408 7.73 0.75 5.97
N ALA A 409 7.06 -0.12 5.21
CA ALA A 409 6.12 -1.11 5.71
C ALA A 409 6.21 -2.42 4.90
N THR A 410 5.55 -3.48 5.36
CA THR A 410 5.44 -4.75 4.62
C THR A 410 4.27 -4.70 3.65
N ASN A 411 4.55 -4.47 2.37
CA ASN A 411 3.56 -4.34 1.31
C ASN A 411 3.23 -5.71 0.70
N THR A 412 2.00 -5.86 0.19
CA THR A 412 1.61 -7.04 -0.62
C THR A 412 1.19 -6.58 -2.01
N VAL A 413 1.81 -7.16 -3.05
CA VAL A 413 1.55 -6.78 -4.44
C VAL A 413 1.11 -7.99 -5.23
N PHE A 414 -0.08 -7.90 -5.82
CA PHE A 414 -0.62 -8.87 -6.76
C PHE A 414 -0.14 -8.50 -8.18
N ALA A 415 0.39 -9.46 -8.92
CA ALA A 415 0.91 -9.20 -10.26
C ALA A 415 -0.15 -8.64 -11.20
N THR A 416 -1.42 -9.03 -11.03
CA THR A 416 -2.53 -8.51 -11.82
C THR A 416 -3.79 -8.29 -10.97
N PRO A 417 -4.69 -7.39 -11.40
CA PRO A 417 -5.97 -7.16 -10.71
C PRO A 417 -6.86 -8.40 -10.66
N GLU A 418 -6.76 -9.30 -11.65
CA GLU A 418 -7.50 -10.56 -11.66
C GLU A 418 -7.07 -11.47 -10.51
N ILE A 419 -5.77 -11.55 -10.22
CA ILE A 419 -5.29 -12.35 -9.09
C ILE A 419 -5.77 -11.73 -7.78
N GLU A 420 -5.70 -10.41 -7.61
CA GLU A 420 -6.23 -9.74 -6.41
C GLU A 420 -7.72 -10.03 -6.20
N GLY A 421 -8.51 -9.92 -7.26
CA GLY A 421 -9.96 -10.11 -7.23
C GLY A 421 -10.44 -11.55 -7.08
N ASP A 422 -9.68 -12.56 -7.55
CA ASP A 422 -10.16 -13.95 -7.73
C ASP A 422 -9.40 -15.00 -6.88
N SER A 423 -8.34 -14.62 -6.16
CA SER A 423 -7.44 -15.60 -5.51
C SER A 423 -7.86 -16.06 -4.11
N ASN A 424 -8.88 -15.47 -3.48
CA ASN A 424 -9.12 -15.57 -2.03
C ASN A 424 -7.88 -15.26 -1.17
N LEU A 425 -6.82 -14.66 -1.73
CA LEU A 425 -5.58 -14.33 -1.00
C LEU A 425 -5.60 -12.93 -0.43
N LEU A 426 -6.35 -12.00 -1.03
CA LEU A 426 -6.40 -10.63 -0.56
C LEU A 426 -6.95 -10.56 0.87
N GLN A 427 -7.92 -11.40 1.25
CA GLN A 427 -8.37 -11.49 2.65
C GLN A 427 -7.21 -11.82 3.61
N HIS A 428 -6.30 -12.73 3.22
CA HIS A 428 -5.16 -13.12 4.04
C HIS A 428 -4.08 -12.03 4.05
N ALA A 429 -3.88 -11.31 2.95
CA ALA A 429 -3.02 -10.14 2.90
C ALA A 429 -3.52 -9.04 3.84
N ILE A 430 -4.83 -8.76 3.83
CA ILE A 430 -5.48 -7.80 4.74
C ILE A 430 -5.31 -8.27 6.20
N GLN A 431 -5.59 -9.53 6.51
CA GLN A 431 -5.42 -10.04 7.88
C GLN A 431 -3.97 -9.92 8.35
N ASN A 432 -3.01 -10.27 7.51
CA ASN A 432 -1.59 -10.17 7.83
C ASN A 432 -1.18 -8.71 8.09
N ALA A 433 -1.65 -7.76 7.27
CA ALA A 433 -1.34 -6.34 7.47
C ALA A 433 -1.95 -5.78 8.76
N VAL A 434 -3.17 -6.20 9.13
CA VAL A 434 -3.92 -5.62 10.25
C VAL A 434 -3.57 -6.27 11.60
N PHE A 435 -3.42 -7.60 11.61
CA PHE A 435 -3.25 -8.41 12.82
C PHE A 435 -1.87 -9.05 12.93
N GLY A 436 -1.11 -9.14 11.83
CA GLY A 436 0.16 -9.86 11.79
C GLY A 436 -0.02 -11.31 12.21
N THR A 437 0.69 -11.71 13.27
CA THR A 437 0.60 -13.05 13.85
C THR A 437 -0.45 -13.16 14.97
N THR A 438 -1.16 -12.08 15.28
CA THR A 438 -2.21 -12.08 16.30
C THR A 438 -3.43 -12.88 15.79
N PRO A 439 -4.03 -13.76 16.61
CA PRO A 439 -5.24 -14.46 16.21
C PRO A 439 -6.35 -13.50 15.79
N ALA A 440 -6.96 -13.76 14.65
CA ALA A 440 -8.08 -13.01 14.10
C ALA A 440 -9.31 -13.92 13.92
N VAL A 441 -10.49 -13.30 13.85
CA VAL A 441 -11.73 -13.99 13.49
C VAL A 441 -12.07 -13.57 12.07
N SER A 442 -12.16 -14.54 11.15
CA SER A 442 -12.73 -14.35 9.81
C SER A 442 -14.22 -14.65 9.82
N ILE A 443 -14.93 -14.10 8.84
CA ILE A 443 -16.32 -14.45 8.56
C ILE A 443 -16.34 -15.14 7.21
N ASP A 444 -16.81 -16.38 7.15
CA ASP A 444 -17.15 -17.00 5.88
C ASP A 444 -18.41 -16.29 5.34
N ILE A 445 -18.23 -15.45 4.33
CA ILE A 445 -19.31 -14.67 3.71
C ILE A 445 -20.31 -15.55 2.94
N THR A 446 -19.92 -16.79 2.60
CA THR A 446 -20.82 -17.81 2.08
C THR A 446 -20.97 -18.94 3.09
N ARG A 447 -22.15 -19.57 3.10
CA ARG A 447 -22.43 -20.69 3.99
C ARG A 447 -22.05 -21.99 3.27
N PHE A 448 -21.27 -22.86 3.93
CA PHE A 448 -20.81 -24.15 3.39
C PHE A 448 -19.87 -23.99 2.18
N THR A 449 -20.08 -24.78 1.11
CA THR A 449 -19.32 -24.70 -0.15
C THR A 449 -19.94 -23.75 -1.17
N GLY A 450 -20.94 -22.95 -0.77
CA GLY A 450 -21.68 -22.06 -1.65
C GLY A 450 -20.81 -20.97 -2.27
N LEU A 451 -20.95 -20.77 -3.58
CA LEU A 451 -20.18 -19.78 -4.34
C LEU A 451 -20.77 -18.37 -4.30
N PHE A 452 -21.94 -18.20 -3.69
CA PHE A 452 -22.72 -16.95 -3.75
C PHE A 452 -23.25 -16.54 -2.39
N ASN A 453 -23.19 -15.23 -2.10
CA ASN A 453 -23.91 -14.60 -1.02
C ASN A 453 -25.02 -13.74 -1.63
N SER A 454 -26.30 -14.09 -1.40
CA SER A 454 -27.43 -13.37 -1.98
C SER A 454 -28.42 -12.90 -0.92
N ARG A 455 -28.82 -11.63 -1.03
CA ARG A 455 -29.96 -11.05 -0.33
C ARG A 455 -31.07 -10.79 -1.35
N ASN A 456 -32.15 -11.56 -1.29
CA ASN A 456 -33.26 -11.51 -2.23
C ASN A 456 -34.50 -10.93 -1.56
N ASP A 457 -34.94 -9.77 -2.03
CA ASP A 457 -36.23 -9.20 -1.61
C ASP A 457 -37.35 -9.84 -2.42
N THR A 458 -38.26 -10.52 -1.74
CA THR A 458 -39.41 -11.17 -2.38
C THR A 458 -40.65 -10.28 -2.26
N GLU A 459 -40.57 -9.06 -2.76
CA GLU A 459 -41.63 -8.05 -2.58
C GLU A 459 -43.00 -8.53 -3.07
N ASP A 460 -43.03 -9.28 -4.16
CA ASP A 460 -44.25 -9.83 -4.74
C ASP A 460 -44.90 -10.95 -3.90
N SER A 461 -44.20 -11.46 -2.87
CA SER A 461 -44.75 -12.47 -1.94
C SER A 461 -45.99 -12.00 -1.18
N GLN A 462 -46.23 -10.69 -1.12
CA GLN A 462 -47.39 -10.10 -0.45
C GLN A 462 -48.66 -10.07 -1.31
N TYR A 463 -48.58 -10.38 -2.62
CA TYR A 463 -49.72 -10.30 -3.53
C TYR A 463 -50.29 -11.69 -3.84
N PRO A 464 -51.47 -12.05 -3.31
CA PRO A 464 -52.07 -13.36 -3.55
C PRO A 464 -52.32 -13.67 -5.03
N ALA A 465 -52.53 -12.65 -5.86
CA ALA A 465 -52.77 -12.80 -7.29
C ALA A 465 -51.51 -13.27 -8.04
N ASP A 466 -50.31 -12.93 -7.56
CA ASP A 466 -49.03 -13.30 -8.16
C ASP A 466 -48.52 -14.62 -7.57
N VAL A 467 -48.74 -14.84 -6.27
CA VAL A 467 -48.39 -16.11 -5.59
C VAL A 467 -49.31 -17.26 -5.99
N SER A 468 -50.61 -16.99 -6.09
CA SER A 468 -51.65 -17.98 -6.40
C SER A 468 -52.72 -17.43 -7.35
N PRO A 469 -52.40 -17.27 -8.65
CA PRO A 469 -53.33 -16.70 -9.62
C PRO A 469 -54.65 -17.48 -9.69
N THR A 470 -55.78 -16.76 -9.60
CA THR A 470 -57.13 -17.35 -9.66
C THR A 470 -57.48 -17.94 -11.03
N SER A 471 -56.71 -17.59 -12.06
CA SER A 471 -56.81 -18.12 -13.43
C SER A 471 -56.28 -19.55 -13.58
N GLY A 472 -55.69 -20.13 -12.52
CA GLY A 472 -54.99 -21.41 -12.59
C GLY A 472 -53.63 -21.33 -13.27
N ALA A 473 -53.15 -20.12 -13.60
CA ALA A 473 -51.81 -19.90 -14.09
C ALA A 473 -50.76 -20.20 -12.99
N PRO A 474 -49.53 -20.62 -13.35
CA PRO A 474 -48.46 -20.80 -12.39
C PRO A 474 -48.11 -19.48 -11.69
N GLY A 475 -48.09 -19.46 -10.35
CA GLY A 475 -47.68 -18.29 -9.57
C GLY A 475 -46.15 -18.09 -9.53
N ILE A 476 -45.66 -16.97 -9.01
CA ILE A 476 -44.24 -16.58 -9.04
C ILE A 476 -43.29 -17.68 -8.52
N TYR A 477 -43.67 -18.40 -7.46
CA TYR A 477 -42.83 -19.47 -6.88
C TYR A 477 -42.66 -20.69 -7.78
N SER A 478 -43.59 -20.92 -8.71
CA SER A 478 -43.47 -22.01 -9.68
C SER A 478 -42.33 -21.80 -10.68
N GLN A 479 -41.91 -20.54 -10.87
CA GLN A 479 -40.74 -20.18 -11.68
C GLN A 479 -39.48 -20.10 -10.82
N LEU A 480 -39.58 -19.50 -9.63
CA LEU A 480 -38.44 -19.30 -8.74
C LEU A 480 -37.81 -20.63 -8.27
N ILE A 481 -38.62 -21.56 -7.76
CA ILE A 481 -38.08 -22.77 -7.12
C ILE A 481 -37.27 -23.65 -8.07
N PRO A 482 -37.71 -23.94 -9.31
CA PRO A 482 -36.88 -24.68 -10.26
C PRO A 482 -35.54 -24.00 -10.56
N MET A 483 -35.50 -22.66 -10.63
CA MET A 483 -34.23 -21.93 -10.83
C MET A 483 -33.30 -22.12 -9.64
N LEU A 484 -33.81 -21.99 -8.42
CA LEU A 484 -33.02 -22.16 -7.20
C LEU A 484 -32.53 -23.60 -7.02
N GLN A 485 -33.36 -24.59 -7.34
CA GLN A 485 -32.95 -26.00 -7.32
C GLN A 485 -31.85 -26.27 -8.34
N GLN A 486 -31.97 -25.70 -9.54
CA GLN A 486 -30.93 -25.78 -10.56
C GLN A 486 -29.62 -25.14 -10.06
N TRP A 487 -29.69 -23.94 -9.48
CA TRP A 487 -28.51 -23.23 -8.97
C TRP A 487 -27.88 -23.91 -7.76
N GLN A 488 -28.67 -24.46 -6.83
CA GLN A 488 -28.16 -25.29 -5.75
C GLN A 488 -27.39 -26.49 -6.30
N GLN A 489 -27.95 -27.17 -7.29
CA GLN A 489 -27.31 -28.35 -7.88
C GLN A 489 -26.01 -28.00 -8.64
N GLN A 490 -26.00 -26.87 -9.34
CA GLN A 490 -24.88 -26.46 -10.19
C GLN A 490 -23.76 -25.77 -9.41
N TYR A 491 -24.11 -25.03 -8.36
CA TYR A 491 -23.20 -24.07 -7.71
C TYR A 491 -23.26 -24.08 -6.18
N ASP A 492 -24.00 -25.00 -5.58
CA ASP A 492 -24.30 -25.01 -4.14
C ASP A 492 -24.89 -23.67 -3.65
N PHE A 493 -25.64 -23.00 -4.54
CA PHE A 493 -26.21 -21.68 -4.29
C PHE A 493 -27.20 -21.68 -3.14
N VAL A 494 -26.89 -20.95 -2.07
CA VAL A 494 -27.81 -20.63 -0.99
C VAL A 494 -27.96 -19.11 -0.86
N GLY A 495 -29.10 -18.65 -0.36
CA GLY A 495 -29.42 -17.25 -0.24
C GLY A 495 -30.31 -16.92 0.95
N SER A 496 -30.40 -15.62 1.23
CA SER A 496 -31.34 -15.05 2.19
C SER A 496 -32.55 -14.50 1.45
N TYR A 497 -33.76 -14.96 1.78
CA TYR A 497 -35.01 -14.53 1.16
C TYR A 497 -35.85 -13.76 2.16
N PHE A 498 -36.04 -12.47 1.89
CA PHE A 498 -36.82 -11.60 2.74
C PHE A 498 -38.27 -11.62 2.26
N ILE A 499 -39.13 -12.25 3.07
CA ILE A 499 -40.54 -12.52 2.74
C ILE A 499 -41.47 -11.58 3.49
N ASN A 500 -42.58 -11.21 2.86
CA ASN A 500 -43.64 -10.45 3.51
C ASN A 500 -44.55 -11.40 4.32
N VAL A 501 -44.66 -11.18 5.63
CA VAL A 501 -45.32 -12.07 6.61
C VAL A 501 -46.48 -11.37 7.30
N GLY A 502 -47.73 -11.80 7.06
CA GLY A 502 -48.90 -11.18 7.72
C GLY A 502 -50.24 -11.26 6.98
N ASP A 503 -51.30 -10.94 7.73
CA ASP A 503 -52.71 -11.07 7.34
C ASP A 503 -53.34 -9.70 7.05
N ASN A 504 -52.97 -9.07 5.94
CA ASN A 504 -53.56 -7.81 5.46
C ASN A 504 -53.09 -6.52 6.16
N ALA A 505 -51.79 -6.20 6.02
CA ALA A 505 -51.19 -4.99 6.60
C ALA A 505 -51.79 -3.68 6.06
N ASN A 506 -52.38 -3.70 4.85
CA ASN A 506 -53.21 -2.61 4.32
C ASN A 506 -54.45 -3.18 3.59
N PRO A 507 -55.64 -3.14 4.22
CA PRO A 507 -56.88 -3.67 3.65
C PRO A 507 -57.31 -3.06 2.31
N ALA A 508 -56.79 -1.87 1.96
CA ALA A 508 -57.09 -1.22 0.69
C ALA A 508 -56.31 -1.80 -0.51
N ASN A 509 -55.17 -2.46 -0.27
CA ASN A 509 -54.27 -2.93 -1.33
C ASN A 509 -54.34 -4.45 -1.55
N GLY A 510 -55.00 -5.19 -0.66
CA GLY A 510 -55.16 -6.65 -0.80
C GLY A 510 -53.88 -7.45 -0.52
N ASN A 511 -52.93 -6.88 0.22
CA ASN A 511 -51.62 -7.48 0.48
C ASN A 511 -51.74 -8.50 1.62
N SER A 512 -51.64 -9.79 1.34
CA SER A 512 -51.72 -10.85 2.37
C SER A 512 -50.90 -12.07 1.97
N THR A 513 -50.36 -12.77 2.95
CA THR A 513 -49.61 -14.01 2.68
C THR A 513 -50.56 -15.19 2.59
N ASN A 514 -50.60 -15.87 1.43
CA ASN A 514 -51.34 -17.12 1.31
C ASN A 514 -50.52 -18.30 1.90
N TRP A 515 -50.64 -18.53 3.21
CA TRP A 515 -49.85 -19.54 3.91
C TRP A 515 -50.02 -20.98 3.40
N ALA A 516 -51.18 -21.32 2.83
CA ALA A 516 -51.38 -22.66 2.26
C ALA A 516 -50.49 -22.91 1.03
N VAL A 517 -50.09 -21.85 0.33
CA VAL A 517 -49.21 -21.90 -0.86
C VAL A 517 -47.77 -21.54 -0.47
N SER A 518 -47.57 -20.47 0.30
CA SER A 518 -46.25 -19.96 0.63
C SER A 518 -45.49 -20.84 1.63
N LYS A 519 -46.16 -21.44 2.63
CA LYS A 519 -45.48 -22.22 3.66
C LYS A 519 -44.71 -23.43 3.09
N PRO A 520 -45.30 -24.29 2.23
CA PRO A 520 -44.55 -25.41 1.65
C PRO A 520 -43.34 -24.95 0.84
N ILE A 521 -43.43 -23.80 0.16
CA ILE A 521 -42.31 -23.22 -0.59
C ILE A 521 -41.20 -22.75 0.35
N TYR A 522 -41.54 -22.06 1.44
CA TYR A 522 -40.59 -21.63 2.45
C TYR A 522 -39.89 -22.80 3.15
N ASP A 523 -40.63 -23.88 3.43
CA ASP A 523 -40.04 -25.12 3.94
C ASP A 523 -39.05 -25.72 2.92
N GLN A 524 -39.33 -25.64 1.60
CA GLN A 524 -38.39 -26.06 0.55
C GLN A 524 -37.14 -25.18 0.48
N LEU A 525 -37.29 -23.85 0.59
CA LEU A 525 -36.15 -22.92 0.65
C LEU A 525 -35.23 -23.27 1.83
N LEU A 526 -35.79 -23.46 3.01
CA LEU A 526 -35.04 -23.86 4.21
C LEU A 526 -34.39 -25.24 4.06
N GLN A 527 -35.05 -26.21 3.42
CA GLN A 527 -34.48 -27.54 3.15
C GLN A 527 -33.30 -27.49 2.19
N MET A 528 -33.30 -26.56 1.24
CA MET A 528 -32.15 -26.30 0.36
C MET A 528 -31.00 -25.59 1.11
N GLY A 529 -31.18 -25.20 2.37
CA GLY A 529 -30.16 -24.50 3.17
C GLY A 529 -30.22 -22.98 3.10
N ASN A 530 -31.25 -22.42 2.45
CA ASN A 530 -31.49 -20.98 2.40
C ASN A 530 -32.01 -20.44 3.73
N GLU A 531 -31.93 -19.13 3.90
CA GLU A 531 -32.45 -18.41 5.06
C GLU A 531 -33.71 -17.62 4.71
N ILE A 532 -34.58 -17.44 5.69
CA ILE A 532 -35.80 -16.67 5.55
C ILE A 532 -35.77 -15.53 6.56
N GLY A 533 -35.70 -14.30 6.03
CA GLY A 533 -35.87 -13.07 6.79
C GLY A 533 -37.30 -12.56 6.69
N SER A 534 -37.78 -11.85 7.71
CA SER A 534 -39.03 -11.12 7.61
C SER A 534 -38.81 -9.75 6.99
N HIS A 535 -39.65 -9.38 6.03
CA HIS A 535 -39.70 -8.06 5.40
C HIS A 535 -40.92 -7.25 5.86
N SER A 536 -40.84 -5.92 5.83
CA SER A 536 -41.93 -5.03 6.25
C SER A 536 -42.81 -4.63 5.06
N TYR A 537 -44.13 -4.55 5.27
CA TYR A 537 -45.12 -4.17 4.23
C TYR A 537 -45.04 -2.73 3.72
N THR A 538 -44.12 -1.90 4.23
CA THR A 538 -44.12 -0.44 4.05
C THR A 538 -43.14 0.07 2.98
N HIS A 539 -42.54 -0.80 2.18
CA HIS A 539 -41.53 -0.43 1.17
C HIS A 539 -42.08 -0.04 -0.21
N LEU A 540 -43.39 0.18 -0.35
CA LEU A 540 -44.05 0.58 -1.60
C LEU A 540 -44.38 2.07 -1.66
#